data_AF-A0A5K1A6I7-F1
#
_entry.id   AF-A0A5K1A6I7-F1
#
_cell.length_a   1.000
_cell.length_b   1.000
_cell.length_c   1.000
_cell.angle_alpha   90.00
_cell.angle_beta   90.00
_cell.angle_gamma   90.00
#
_symmetry.space_group_name_H-M   'P 1'
#
loop_
_entity.id
_entity.type
_entity.pdbx_description
1 polymer ?
#
loop_
_entity_poly.entity_id
_entity_poly.type
_entity_poly.pdbx_seq_one_letter_code
_entity_poly.pdbx_strand_id
1 'polypeptide(L)' 'MKSDGGLKSKAYTAIEKSMMERFSPEFSKDKIKNKLKYSKPNLTVMKEIMNTSGFGYDPINKCIEVDLQVWSDYIE' A
#
# COMPACT_ATOMS: atom_id res chain seq x y z
N MET A 1 -18.72 0.24 -18.91
CA MET A 1 -17.27 0.16 -19.23
C MET A 1 -16.52 0.02 -17.92
N LYS A 2 -15.81 -1.11 -17.71
CA LYS A 2 -14.87 -1.22 -16.58
C LYS A 2 -13.68 -0.34 -16.95
N SER A 3 -13.49 0.78 -16.26
CA SER A 3 -12.23 1.52 -16.37
C SER A 3 -11.11 0.59 -15.90
N ASP A 4 -10.09 0.45 -16.73
CA ASP A 4 -8.88 -0.29 -16.39
C ASP A 4 -8.22 0.41 -15.19
N GLY A 5 -8.56 -0.03 -13.97
CA GLY A 5 -8.28 0.64 -12.68
C GLY A 5 -6.80 0.62 -12.27
N GLY A 6 -5.91 0.44 -13.24
CA GLY A 6 -4.46 0.47 -13.11
C GLY A 6 -3.89 1.87 -13.30
N LEU A 7 -2.64 2.04 -12.87
CA LEU A 7 -1.88 3.25 -13.17
C LEU A 7 -1.66 3.38 -14.68
N LYS A 8 -1.58 4.60 -15.19
CA LYS A 8 -1.22 4.86 -16.59
C LYS A 8 0.24 4.46 -16.84
N SER A 9 0.57 4.09 -18.08
CA SER A 9 1.94 3.70 -18.48
C SER A 9 3.02 4.71 -18.06
N LYS A 10 2.76 6.02 -18.21
CA LYS A 10 3.67 7.09 -17.76
C LYS A 10 3.98 7.02 -16.26
N ALA A 11 2.99 6.67 -15.43
CA ALA A 11 3.18 6.53 -13.99
C ALA A 11 4.06 5.31 -13.67
N TYR A 12 3.88 4.18 -14.37
CA TYR A 12 4.77 3.03 -14.21
C TYR A 12 6.21 3.34 -14.61
N THR A 13 6.45 4.12 -15.67
CA THR A 13 7.80 4.58 -16.02
C THR A 13 8.42 5.44 -14.92
N ALA A 14 7.65 6.34 -14.32
CA ALA A 14 8.14 7.18 -13.23
C ALA A 14 8.49 6.35 -11.97
N ILE A 15 7.64 5.36 -11.63
CA ILE A 15 7.89 4.45 -10.50
C ILE A 15 9.11 3.60 -10.76
N GLU A 16 9.26 3.02 -11.96
CA GLU A 16 10.43 2.24 -12.35
C GLU A 16 11.72 3.03 -12.18
N LYS A 17 11.79 4.23 -12.75
CA LYS A 17 12.96 5.11 -12.60
C LYS A 17 13.28 5.39 -11.13
N SER A 18 12.27 5.76 -10.32
CA SER A 18 12.48 6.05 -8.91
C SER A 18 12.92 4.83 -8.09
N MET A 19 12.39 3.64 -8.41
CA MET A 19 12.78 2.39 -7.76
C MET A 19 14.23 2.02 -8.11
N MET A 20 14.61 2.21 -9.38
CA MET A 20 15.98 1.98 -9.83
C MET A 20 16.99 2.90 -9.14
N GLU A 21 16.66 4.18 -9.00
CA GLU A 21 17.49 5.18 -8.33
C GLU A 21 17.64 4.92 -6.82
N ARG A 22 16.59 4.41 -6.16
CA ARG A 22 16.56 4.24 -4.69
C ARG A 22 17.06 2.88 -4.20
N PHE A 23 16.91 1.82 -4.99
CA PHE A 23 17.11 0.45 -4.49
C PHE A 23 18.08 -0.37 -5.35
N SER A 24 17.80 -0.56 -6.64
CA SER A 24 18.67 -1.33 -7.56
C SER A 24 18.19 -1.18 -9.02
N PRO A 25 19.07 -1.21 -10.04
CA PRO A 25 18.66 -1.17 -11.44
C PRO A 25 17.84 -2.38 -11.91
N GLU A 26 17.67 -3.42 -11.10
CA GLU A 26 16.98 -4.67 -11.48
C GLU A 26 15.45 -4.58 -11.50
N PHE A 27 14.89 -3.43 -11.13
CA PHE A 27 13.45 -3.18 -11.17
C PHE A 27 12.97 -2.98 -12.62
N SER A 28 11.85 -3.60 -12.95
CA SER A 28 11.17 -3.40 -14.23
C SER A 28 9.69 -3.10 -14.03
N LYS A 29 9.05 -2.46 -15.01
CA LYS A 29 7.59 -2.20 -15.01
C LYS A 29 6.77 -3.45 -14.70
N ASP A 30 7.14 -4.61 -15.25
CA ASP A 30 6.36 -5.83 -15.05
C ASP A 30 6.53 -6.40 -13.63
N LYS A 31 7.75 -6.37 -13.08
CA LYS A 31 7.98 -6.71 -11.66
C LYS A 31 7.20 -5.77 -10.74
N ILE A 32 7.16 -4.47 -11.05
CA ILE A 32 6.41 -3.45 -10.29
C ILE A 32 4.90 -3.70 -10.36
N LYS A 33 4.35 -3.93 -11.56
CA LYS A 33 2.93 -4.26 -11.73
C LYS A 33 2.56 -5.53 -10.96
N ASN A 34 3.37 -6.57 -11.07
CA ASN A 34 3.13 -7.82 -10.37
C ASN A 34 3.14 -7.61 -8.85
N LYS A 35 4.13 -6.89 -8.31
CA LYS A 35 4.17 -6.58 -6.87
C LYS A 35 2.97 -5.75 -6.41
N LEU A 36 2.60 -4.73 -7.18
CA LEU A 36 1.45 -3.86 -6.87
C LEU A 36 0.12 -4.62 -6.85
N LYS A 37 -0.05 -5.65 -7.70
CA LYS A 37 -1.23 -6.52 -7.67
C LYS A 37 -1.46 -7.14 -6.29
N TYR A 38 -0.39 -7.54 -5.60
CA TYR A 38 -0.46 -8.17 -4.29
C TYR A 38 -0.40 -7.17 -3.13
N SER A 39 0.32 -6.05 -3.28
CA SER A 39 0.42 -5.07 -2.21
C SER A 39 -0.78 -4.13 -2.12
N LYS A 40 -1.45 -3.84 -3.25
CA LYS A 40 -2.57 -2.89 -3.31
C LYS A 40 -3.74 -3.29 -2.39
N PRO A 41 -4.20 -4.57 -2.33
CA PRO A 41 -5.23 -4.96 -1.38
C PRO A 41 -4.86 -4.69 0.07
N ASN A 42 -3.63 -5.06 0.48
CA ASN A 42 -3.16 -4.83 1.85
C ASN A 42 -3.09 -3.33 2.17
N LEU A 43 -2.60 -2.51 1.23
CA LEU A 43 -2.57 -1.05 1.39
C LEU A 43 -3.98 -0.44 1.48
N THR A 44 -4.95 -0.98 0.74
CA THR A 44 -6.35 -0.58 0.85
C THR A 44 -6.90 -0.88 2.24
N VAL A 45 -6.71 -2.12 2.73
CA VAL A 45 -7.14 -2.52 4.08
C VAL A 45 -6.48 -1.66 5.15
N MET A 46 -5.16 -1.45 5.07
CA MET A 46 -4.46 -0.57 6.02
C MET A 46 -5.03 0.85 5.99
N LYS A 47 -5.36 1.38 4.81
CA LYS A 47 -5.96 2.71 4.69
C LYS A 47 -7.37 2.77 5.28
N GLU A 48 -8.16 1.72 5.13
CA GLU A 48 -9.50 1.62 5.73
C GLU A 48 -9.39 1.58 7.25
N ILE A 49 -8.52 0.73 7.80
CA ILE A 49 -8.23 0.65 9.24
C ILE A 49 -7.80 2.03 9.79
N MET A 50 -6.87 2.71 9.11
CA MET A 50 -6.40 4.04 9.51
C MET A 50 -7.47 5.14 9.43
N ASN A 51 -8.59 4.92 8.74
CA ASN A 51 -9.72 5.86 8.71
C ASN A 51 -10.75 5.58 9.81
N THR A 52 -10.61 4.47 10.54
CA THR A 52 -11.47 4.13 11.67
C THR A 52 -10.99 4.87 12.93
N SER A 53 -11.95 5.43 13.69
CA SER A 53 -11.63 6.11 14.96
C SER A 53 -10.95 5.16 15.94
N GLY A 54 -9.92 5.63 16.63
CA GLY A 54 -9.17 4.85 17.63
C GLY A 54 -8.02 4.03 17.05
N PHE A 55 -7.82 4.04 15.74
CA PHE A 55 -6.62 3.48 15.09
C PHE A 55 -5.59 4.57 14.82
N GLY A 56 -4.34 4.29 15.20
CA GLY A 56 -3.16 5.10 14.93
C GLY A 56 -2.10 4.33 14.17
N TYR A 57 -0.97 5.00 13.90
CA TYR A 57 0.20 4.38 13.30
C TYR A 57 1.44 4.73 14.11
N ASP A 58 2.16 3.71 14.55
CA ASP A 58 3.44 3.85 15.23
C ASP A 58 4.55 4.03 14.19
N PRO A 59 5.17 5.22 14.07
CA PRO A 59 6.23 5.46 13.10
C PRO A 59 7.56 4.80 13.46
N ILE A 60 7.77 4.44 14.74
CA ILE A 60 8.98 3.79 15.23
C ILE A 60 8.93 2.31 14.85
N ASN A 61 7.86 1.62 15.23
CA ASN A 61 7.68 0.19 14.99
C ASN A 61 7.09 -0.12 13.60
N LYS A 62 6.61 0.91 12.89
CA LYS A 62 6.04 0.84 11.53
C LYS A 62 4.82 -0.07 11.46
N CYS A 63 3.93 0.02 12.44
CA CYS A 63 2.73 -0.80 12.55
C CYS A 63 1.50 0.02 12.96
N ILE A 64 0.32 -0.58 12.82
CA ILE A 64 -0.91 0.00 13.35
C ILE A 64 -0.86 -0.08 14.88
N GLU A 65 -1.17 1.04 15.53
CA GLU A 65 -1.30 1.15 16.98
C GLU A 65 -2.77 1.31 17.32
N VAL A 66 -3.29 0.50 18.23
CA VAL A 66 -4.72 0.46 18.56
C VAL A 66 -4.91 -0.18 19.93
N ASP A 67 -5.86 0.36 20.70
CA ASP A 67 -6.28 -0.22 21.97
C ASP A 67 -6.98 -1.56 21.77
N LEU A 68 -6.76 -2.51 22.70
CA LEU A 68 -7.33 -3.86 22.59
C LEU A 68 -8.87 -3.85 22.50
N GLN A 69 -9.53 -2.92 23.20
CA GLN A 69 -10.99 -2.78 23.13
C GLN A 69 -11.43 -2.29 21.75
N VAL A 70 -10.80 -1.23 21.22
CA VAL A 70 -11.10 -0.70 19.88
C VAL A 70 -10.88 -1.75 18.80
N TRP A 71 -9.82 -2.55 18.93
CA TRP A 71 -9.56 -3.66 18.03
C TRP A 71 -10.67 -4.72 18.10
N SER A 72 -11.11 -5.07 19.31
CA SER A 72 -12.17 -6.07 19.53
C SER A 72 -13.50 -5.61 18.93
N ASP A 73 -13.87 -4.35 19.13
CA ASP A 73 -15.11 -3.76 18.59
C ASP A 73 -15.08 -3.65 17.05
N TYR A 74 -13.89 -3.55 16.45
CA TYR A 74 -13.73 -3.45 14.99
C TYR A 74 -13.86 -4.80 14.27
N ILE A 75 -13.50 -5.90 14.93
CA ILE A 75 -13.50 -7.25 14.33
C ILE A 75 -14.80 -8.03 14.55
N GLU A 76 -15.70 -7.54 15.41
CA GLU A 76 -17.04 -8.09 15.65
C GLU A 76 -17.99 -7.84 14.46
#